data_AF-A0A6P8VNU4-F1
#
_entry.id   AF-A0A6P8VNU4-F1
#
_cell.length_a   1.000
_cell.length_b   1.000
_cell.length_c   1.000
_cell.angle_alpha   90.00
_cell.angle_beta   90.00
_cell.angle_gamma   90.00
#
_symmetry.space_group_name_H-M   'P 1'
#
loop_
_entity.id
_entity.type
_entity.pdbx_description
1 polymer ?
#
loop_
_entity_poly.entity_id
_entity_poly.type
_entity_poly.pdbx_seq_one_letter_code
_entity_poly.pdbx_strand_id
1 'polypeptide(L)'
;MSSDALKDTLLKLSPSNLRWFCRRLAWWSSSSCPNWSDATLDTTNISEITNFMVSIYTEDGALSKAAYILRMMDCNDEADTLEPKEKHVMDIQRNQLIHHVTDVESVLDELITKGVIHQESYDKICALPTSEEKMKELLDGHLKSEEDKDIFYRIVEKWIPHLQGGSPAVYSKSVNKLSSGGPPKVVRRKTTKIKMPTVVQVPEVHWITLKPEVICVDDEDTPIYSLQSDAGPFECGVSGLRWVCKEKVSLKYQFGSWEEHMERMEALHFIPGGPLLDVTVIAGKLVEAYLPHWICTENNPEVLGKFSVLHIDTCGDVVEPVSEVTPSHVKLSQPHFSPRGVLMRAGFRIKINCKVLIFKTNLAFLTLHVYLIPSDPALQQTIKSKELSSGYKMIKKPYPQKSLKMGKYFTLKANMDNAEITPENLKLVYEGSDPNFCEVFIENPDSNFKLTLTHKSAPVWTCVIRKDDYTNTGDIQGMYEEELARLRPELVRNMSRELINQLLDDLLMDGVLNDGEKDSVLQENDTRADRARCLIDMVKRKGRAASRKIICHIQSRDPTLSADLGLH
;
A
#
# COMPACT_ATOMS: atom_id res chain seq x y z
N MET A 1 -20.20 -35.77 -7.91
CA MET A 1 -20.37 -35.03 -9.18
C MET A 1 -19.43 -33.83 -9.22
N SER A 2 -19.34 -33.04 -8.14
CA SER A 2 -18.49 -31.84 -8.06
C SER A 2 -16.98 -32.15 -8.07
N SER A 3 -16.53 -33.19 -7.35
CA SER A 3 -15.11 -33.62 -7.36
C SER A 3 -14.64 -34.10 -8.75
N ASP A 4 -15.49 -34.80 -9.50
CA ASP A 4 -15.17 -35.28 -10.85
C ASP A 4 -15.02 -34.13 -11.86
N ALA A 5 -15.88 -33.10 -11.76
CA ALA A 5 -15.81 -31.90 -12.61
C ALA A 5 -14.52 -31.11 -12.39
N LEU A 6 -14.08 -30.97 -11.14
CA LEU A 6 -12.80 -30.35 -10.80
C LEU A 6 -11.63 -31.16 -11.38
N LYS A 7 -11.64 -32.47 -11.18
CA LYS A 7 -10.61 -33.39 -11.69
C LYS A 7 -10.50 -33.35 -13.21
N ASP A 8 -11.64 -33.40 -13.92
CA ASP A 8 -11.69 -33.36 -15.38
C ASP A 8 -11.20 -32.03 -15.95
N THR A 9 -11.43 -30.93 -15.22
CA THR A 9 -10.94 -29.60 -15.60
C THR A 9 -9.43 -29.49 -15.41
N LEU A 10 -8.90 -29.98 -14.28
CA LEU A 10 -7.45 -30.00 -14.04
C LEU A 10 -6.68 -30.90 -15.02
N LEU A 11 -7.31 -31.98 -15.51
CA LEU A 11 -6.72 -32.86 -16.54
C LEU A 11 -6.57 -32.18 -17.92
N LYS A 12 -7.38 -31.16 -18.21
CA LYS A 12 -7.32 -30.41 -19.48
C LYS A 12 -6.23 -29.34 -19.49
N LEU A 13 -5.73 -28.95 -18.32
CA LEU A 13 -4.70 -27.92 -18.22
C LEU A 13 -3.36 -28.38 -18.81
N SER A 14 -2.66 -27.45 -19.46
CA SER A 14 -1.28 -27.69 -19.86
C SER A 14 -0.39 -27.98 -18.63
N PRO A 15 0.70 -28.76 -18.76
CA PRO A 15 1.61 -29.05 -17.62
C PRO A 15 2.15 -27.79 -16.93
N SER A 16 2.28 -26.68 -17.65
CA SER A 16 2.70 -25.39 -17.13
C SER A 16 1.60 -24.73 -16.30
N ASN A 17 0.36 -24.73 -16.81
CA ASN A 17 -0.80 -24.16 -16.12
C ASN A 17 -1.13 -24.97 -14.87
N LEU A 18 -1.10 -26.30 -14.94
CA LEU A 18 -1.33 -27.16 -13.77
C LEU A 18 -0.28 -26.92 -12.67
N ARG A 19 0.98 -26.72 -13.03
CA ARG A 19 2.04 -26.39 -12.07
C ARG A 19 1.80 -25.03 -11.41
N TRP A 20 1.33 -24.05 -12.17
CA TRP A 20 1.00 -22.73 -11.65
C TRP A 20 -0.21 -22.79 -10.72
N PHE A 21 -1.27 -23.50 -11.12
CA PHE A 21 -2.45 -23.77 -10.31
C PHE A 21 -2.07 -24.36 -8.94
N CYS A 22 -1.20 -25.39 -8.92
CA CYS A 22 -0.71 -26.01 -7.69
C CYS A 22 0.10 -25.04 -6.81
N ARG A 23 0.95 -24.19 -7.41
CA ARG A 23 1.71 -23.19 -6.67
C ARG A 23 0.81 -22.14 -6.03
N ARG A 24 -0.22 -21.69 -6.76
CA ARG A 24 -1.18 -20.73 -6.24
C ARG A 24 -2.03 -21.34 -5.14
N LEU A 25 -2.49 -22.58 -5.30
CA LEU A 25 -3.20 -23.31 -4.26
C LEU A 25 -2.36 -23.47 -2.98
N ALA A 26 -1.07 -23.76 -3.12
CA ALA A 26 -0.15 -23.91 -1.98
C ALA A 26 0.09 -22.59 -1.22
N TRP A 27 0.03 -21.44 -1.90
CA TRP A 27 0.11 -20.12 -1.27
C TRP A 27 -1.13 -19.82 -0.41
N TRP A 28 -2.33 -20.26 -0.81
CA TRP A 28 -3.55 -20.03 -0.03
C TRP A 28 -3.73 -21.01 1.13
N SER A 29 -3.10 -22.20 1.10
CA SER A 29 -3.30 -23.26 2.11
C SER A 29 -2.39 -23.17 3.34
N SER A 30 -1.67 -22.05 3.52
CA SER A 30 -0.87 -21.70 4.71
C SER A 30 -0.09 -22.89 5.32
N SER A 31 0.75 -23.52 4.49
CA SER A 31 1.72 -24.57 4.84
C SER A 31 1.20 -26.01 5.01
N SER A 32 -0.06 -26.31 4.67
CA SER A 32 -0.59 -27.69 4.71
C SER A 32 -0.57 -28.43 3.36
N CYS A 33 -0.15 -27.77 2.27
CA CYS A 33 -0.08 -28.39 0.94
C CYS A 33 1.12 -29.36 0.83
N PRO A 34 0.92 -30.58 0.31
CA PRO A 34 2.03 -31.42 -0.12
C PRO A 34 2.86 -30.73 -1.22
N ASN A 35 4.17 -31.02 -1.30
CA ASN A 35 5.06 -30.41 -2.28
C ASN A 35 4.82 -30.98 -3.70
N TRP A 36 3.78 -30.49 -4.37
CA TRP A 36 3.47 -30.84 -5.77
C TRP A 36 4.25 -30.03 -6.80
N SER A 37 5.10 -29.09 -6.36
CA SER A 37 5.77 -28.12 -7.24
C SER A 37 6.91 -28.71 -8.08
N ASP A 38 7.38 -29.92 -7.74
CA ASP A 38 8.54 -30.58 -8.35
C ASP A 38 8.28 -32.05 -8.79
N ALA A 39 7.06 -32.56 -8.62
CA ALA A 39 6.69 -33.92 -9.05
C ALA A 39 6.27 -33.94 -10.53
N THR A 40 6.52 -35.06 -11.22
CA THR A 40 5.86 -35.37 -12.49
C THR A 40 4.36 -35.51 -12.22
N LEU A 41 3.58 -34.48 -12.52
CA LEU A 41 2.13 -34.43 -12.30
C LEU A 41 1.46 -35.41 -13.26
N ASP A 42 1.15 -36.61 -12.78
CA ASP A 42 0.33 -37.61 -13.48
C ASP A 42 -1.12 -37.62 -12.94
N THR A 43 -1.96 -38.51 -13.48
CA THR A 43 -3.37 -38.64 -13.10
C THR A 43 -3.60 -38.98 -11.62
N THR A 44 -2.59 -39.55 -10.96
CA THR A 44 -2.62 -39.90 -9.52
C THR A 44 -2.49 -38.63 -8.69
N ASN A 45 -1.56 -37.73 -9.05
CA ASN A 45 -1.35 -36.44 -8.38
C ASN A 45 -2.57 -35.51 -8.48
N ILE A 46 -3.29 -35.51 -9.61
CA ILE A 46 -4.49 -34.66 -9.79
C ILE A 46 -5.64 -35.12 -8.88
N SER A 47 -5.76 -36.42 -8.64
CA SER A 47 -6.77 -36.96 -7.72
C SER A 47 -6.46 -36.55 -6.27
N GLU A 48 -5.19 -36.53 -5.88
CA GLU A 48 -4.75 -36.05 -4.57
C GLU A 48 -5.01 -34.54 -4.40
N ILE A 49 -4.74 -33.73 -5.42
CA ILE A 49 -5.03 -32.28 -5.42
C ILE A 49 -6.53 -32.03 -5.24
N THR A 50 -7.37 -32.74 -6.00
CA THR A 50 -8.83 -32.59 -5.95
C THR A 50 -9.36 -32.95 -4.57
N ASN A 51 -8.94 -34.10 -4.02
CA ASN A 51 -9.35 -34.55 -2.68
C ASN A 51 -8.89 -33.57 -1.59
N PHE A 52 -7.69 -33.03 -1.72
CA PHE A 52 -7.17 -32.03 -0.80
C PHE A 52 -7.98 -30.73 -0.85
N MET A 53 -8.29 -30.23 -2.04
CA MET A 53 -9.12 -29.02 -2.19
C MET A 53 -10.50 -29.21 -1.57
N VAL A 54 -11.15 -30.35 -1.82
CA VAL A 54 -12.45 -30.69 -1.21
C VAL A 54 -12.33 -30.80 0.31
N SER A 55 -11.23 -31.34 0.83
CA SER A 55 -11.01 -31.46 2.28
C SER A 55 -10.87 -30.11 3.00
N ILE A 56 -10.34 -29.08 2.31
CA ILE A 56 -10.17 -27.74 2.88
C ILE A 56 -11.40 -26.88 2.66
N TYR A 57 -12.00 -26.95 1.47
CA TYR A 57 -12.98 -25.96 1.02
C TYR A 57 -14.39 -26.51 0.82
N THR A 58 -14.66 -27.77 1.18
CA THR A 58 -15.89 -28.51 0.81
C THR A 58 -16.02 -28.72 -0.71
N GLU A 59 -16.99 -29.50 -1.19
CA GLU A 59 -17.11 -29.77 -2.63
C GLU A 59 -17.40 -28.51 -3.46
N ASP A 60 -18.36 -27.69 -3.02
CA ASP A 60 -18.75 -26.48 -3.75
C ASP A 60 -17.71 -25.36 -3.60
N GLY A 61 -17.15 -25.19 -2.40
CA GLY A 61 -16.08 -24.21 -2.19
C GLY A 61 -14.78 -24.58 -2.90
N ALA A 62 -14.48 -25.87 -3.11
CA ALA A 62 -13.36 -26.29 -3.93
C ALA A 62 -13.55 -25.90 -5.41
N LEU A 63 -14.77 -26.01 -5.94
CA LEU A 63 -15.10 -25.57 -7.29
C LEU A 63 -14.96 -24.07 -7.46
N SER A 64 -15.58 -23.27 -6.59
CA SER A 64 -15.46 -21.80 -6.63
C SER A 64 -14.01 -21.35 -6.49
N LYS A 65 -13.24 -22.01 -5.62
CA LYS A 65 -11.83 -21.68 -5.43
C LYS A 65 -10.99 -22.03 -6.65
N ALA A 66 -11.26 -23.17 -7.27
CA ALA A 66 -10.59 -23.58 -8.49
C ALA A 66 -10.92 -22.64 -9.65
N ALA A 67 -12.19 -22.28 -9.85
CA ALA A 67 -12.61 -21.32 -10.87
C ALA A 67 -11.91 -19.97 -10.70
N TYR A 68 -11.84 -19.45 -9.47
CA TYR A 68 -11.11 -18.23 -9.16
C TYR A 68 -9.62 -18.30 -9.53
N ILE A 69 -8.93 -19.39 -9.16
CA ILE A 69 -7.52 -19.58 -9.50
C ILE A 69 -7.33 -19.66 -11.01
N LEU A 70 -8.24 -20.33 -11.73
CA LEU A 70 -8.22 -20.45 -13.19
C LEU A 70 -8.42 -19.09 -13.89
N ARG A 71 -9.33 -18.24 -13.39
CA ARG A 71 -9.50 -16.87 -13.91
C ARG A 71 -8.23 -16.02 -13.73
N MET A 72 -7.55 -16.15 -12.58
CA MET A 72 -6.25 -15.48 -12.37
C MET A 72 -5.13 -15.99 -13.30
N MET A 73 -5.30 -17.16 -13.91
CA MET A 73 -4.37 -17.75 -14.87
C MET A 73 -4.74 -17.43 -16.33
N ASP A 74 -5.78 -16.63 -16.55
CA ASP A 74 -6.39 -16.39 -17.86
C ASP A 74 -6.96 -17.68 -18.53
N CYS A 75 -7.28 -18.69 -17.72
CA CYS A 75 -7.95 -19.93 -18.13
C CYS A 75 -9.47 -19.80 -17.92
N ASN A 76 -10.07 -18.80 -18.59
CA ASN A 76 -11.46 -18.41 -18.37
C ASN A 76 -12.46 -19.49 -18.83
N ASP A 77 -12.18 -20.17 -19.95
CA ASP A 77 -13.04 -21.24 -20.47
C ASP A 77 -13.11 -22.44 -19.51
N GLU A 78 -11.98 -22.80 -18.90
CA GLU A 78 -11.92 -23.84 -17.87
C GLU A 78 -12.58 -23.40 -16.56
N ALA A 79 -12.48 -22.12 -16.19
CA ALA A 79 -13.16 -21.57 -15.01
C ALA A 79 -14.68 -21.58 -15.17
N ASP A 80 -15.19 -21.20 -16.35
CA ASP A 80 -16.62 -21.18 -16.67
C ASP A 80 -17.24 -22.59 -16.67
N THR A 81 -16.42 -23.62 -16.89
CA THR A 81 -16.85 -25.02 -16.80
C THR A 81 -17.12 -25.47 -15.34
N LEU A 82 -16.54 -24.77 -14.35
CA LEU A 82 -16.67 -25.10 -12.92
C LEU A 82 -17.78 -24.35 -12.19
N GLU A 83 -18.39 -23.33 -12.80
CA GLU A 83 -19.43 -22.50 -12.17
C GLU A 83 -20.82 -22.69 -12.83
N PRO A 84 -21.88 -23.05 -12.09
CA PRO A 84 -23.25 -22.95 -12.60
C PRO A 84 -23.73 -21.49 -12.59
N LYS A 85 -24.42 -21.07 -13.66
CA LYS A 85 -24.93 -19.71 -13.91
C LYS A 85 -25.70 -19.09 -12.72
N GLU A 86 -24.98 -18.29 -11.91
CA GLU A 86 -25.29 -17.01 -11.23
C GLU A 86 -26.66 -16.68 -10.58
N LYS A 87 -27.68 -17.53 -10.53
CA LYS A 87 -28.99 -17.12 -9.96
C LYS A 87 -29.28 -17.47 -8.50
N HIS A 88 -28.60 -18.47 -7.91
CA HIS A 88 -29.06 -19.04 -6.63
C HIS A 88 -28.26 -18.61 -5.39
N VAL A 89 -27.04 -18.06 -5.53
CA VAL A 89 -26.18 -17.69 -4.39
C VAL A 89 -26.49 -16.27 -3.89
N MET A 90 -26.75 -15.33 -4.80
CA MET A 90 -27.11 -13.94 -4.49
C MET A 90 -28.44 -13.85 -3.71
N ASP A 91 -29.42 -14.68 -4.04
CA ASP A 91 -30.72 -14.71 -3.37
C ASP A 91 -30.65 -15.23 -1.92
N ILE A 92 -29.69 -16.10 -1.61
CA ILE A 92 -29.49 -16.64 -0.25
C ILE A 92 -28.86 -15.58 0.65
N GLN A 93 -27.82 -14.90 0.18
CA GLN A 93 -27.13 -13.85 0.95
C GLN A 93 -28.04 -12.62 1.17
N ARG A 94 -28.83 -12.25 0.16
CA ARG A 94 -29.83 -11.18 0.24
C ARG A 94 -30.85 -11.41 1.36
N ASN A 95 -31.44 -12.59 1.43
CA ASN A 95 -32.44 -12.92 2.45
C ASN A 95 -31.83 -12.96 3.86
N GLN A 96 -30.56 -13.35 3.99
CA GLN A 96 -29.86 -13.32 5.27
C GLN A 96 -29.62 -11.89 5.78
N LEU A 97 -29.22 -10.98 4.89
CA LEU A 97 -28.96 -9.58 5.24
C LEU A 97 -30.22 -8.82 5.65
N ILE A 98 -31.32 -9.06 4.94
CA ILE A 98 -32.63 -8.44 5.19
C ILE A 98 -33.20 -8.83 6.56
N HIS A 99 -32.94 -10.05 7.03
CA HIS A 99 -33.48 -10.54 8.31
C HIS A 99 -32.56 -10.32 9.53
N HIS A 100 -31.24 -10.20 9.34
CA HIS A 100 -30.29 -10.14 10.47
C HIS A 100 -29.76 -8.72 10.77
N VAL A 101 -29.76 -7.79 9.80
CA VAL A 101 -29.36 -6.41 10.07
C VAL A 101 -30.52 -5.64 10.70
N THR A 102 -30.43 -5.43 12.01
CA THR A 102 -31.46 -4.72 12.80
C THR A 102 -31.17 -3.21 12.92
N ASP A 103 -29.91 -2.81 12.94
CA ASP A 103 -29.45 -1.41 13.02
C ASP A 103 -29.01 -0.89 11.64
N VAL A 104 -30.00 -0.58 10.79
CA VAL A 104 -29.77 -0.11 9.42
C VAL A 104 -29.28 1.34 9.39
N GLU A 105 -29.58 2.14 10.42
CA GLU A 105 -29.22 3.56 10.47
C GLU A 105 -27.71 3.76 10.63
N SER A 106 -27.04 2.91 11.43
CA SER A 106 -25.57 2.89 11.52
C SER A 106 -24.89 2.53 10.19
N VAL A 107 -25.50 1.65 9.39
CA VAL A 107 -24.99 1.29 8.05
C VAL A 107 -25.16 2.45 7.08
N LEU A 108 -26.31 3.14 7.12
CA LEU A 108 -26.58 4.32 6.31
C LEU A 108 -25.63 5.49 6.66
N ASP A 109 -25.31 5.68 7.95
CA ASP A 109 -24.36 6.70 8.42
C ASP A 109 -22.94 6.47 7.87
N GLU A 110 -22.51 5.21 7.75
CA GLU A 110 -21.19 4.87 7.19
C GLU A 110 -21.17 5.02 5.67
N LEU A 111 -22.28 4.69 4.99
CA LEU A 111 -22.42 4.84 3.53
C LEU A 111 -22.48 6.30 3.09
N ILE A 112 -23.17 7.18 3.84
CA ILE A 112 -23.21 8.61 3.53
C ILE A 112 -21.85 9.27 3.78
N THR A 113 -21.12 8.83 4.83
CA THR A 113 -19.75 9.30 5.12
C THR A 113 -18.77 8.91 4.02
N LYS A 114 -18.94 7.73 3.41
CA LYS A 114 -18.12 7.26 2.28
C LYS A 114 -18.61 7.77 0.91
N GLY A 115 -19.67 8.57 0.87
CA GLY A 115 -20.20 9.16 -0.36
C GLY A 115 -20.95 8.18 -1.28
N VAL A 116 -21.25 6.97 -0.81
CA VAL A 116 -21.99 5.94 -1.58
C VAL A 116 -23.46 6.32 -1.76
N ILE A 117 -24.04 6.93 -0.73
CA ILE A 117 -25.41 7.46 -0.77
C ILE A 117 -25.43 8.94 -0.44
N HIS A 118 -26.41 9.67 -0.96
CA HIS A 118 -26.61 11.09 -0.67
C HIS A 118 -27.63 11.31 0.46
N GLN A 119 -27.62 12.50 1.08
CA GLN A 119 -28.53 12.85 2.18
C GLN A 119 -30.01 12.63 1.84
N GLU A 120 -30.42 12.94 0.61
CA GLU A 120 -31.81 12.72 0.16
C GLU A 120 -32.19 11.22 0.14
N SER A 121 -31.24 10.35 -0.20
CA SER A 121 -31.43 8.89 -0.17
C SER A 121 -31.43 8.36 1.26
N TYR A 122 -30.56 8.90 2.12
CA TYR A 122 -30.53 8.60 3.54
C TYR A 122 -31.87 8.92 4.21
N ASP A 123 -32.39 10.14 4.02
CA ASP A 123 -33.63 10.59 4.63
C ASP A 123 -34.83 9.74 4.14
N LYS A 124 -34.83 9.38 2.85
CA LYS A 124 -35.85 8.52 2.23
C LYS A 124 -35.86 7.11 2.83
N ILE A 125 -34.69 6.50 3.02
CA ILE A 125 -34.58 5.17 3.60
C ILE A 125 -34.92 5.24 5.10
N CYS A 126 -34.43 6.23 5.84
CA CYS A 126 -34.73 6.40 7.27
C CYS A 126 -36.22 6.61 7.57
N ALA A 127 -36.98 7.17 6.63
CA ALA A 127 -38.43 7.36 6.75
C ALA A 127 -39.25 6.06 6.65
N LEU A 128 -38.65 4.93 6.23
CA LEU A 128 -39.35 3.64 6.17
C LEU A 128 -39.59 3.07 7.58
N PRO A 129 -40.74 2.41 7.83
CA PRO A 129 -41.16 2.08 9.18
C PRO A 129 -40.44 0.88 9.80
N THR A 130 -39.83 -0.02 9.01
CA THR A 130 -39.16 -1.23 9.52
C THR A 130 -37.74 -1.38 8.99
N SER A 131 -36.82 -1.92 9.81
CA SER A 131 -35.43 -2.20 9.39
C SER A 131 -35.37 -3.13 8.16
N GLU A 132 -36.33 -4.03 8.00
CA GLU A 132 -36.42 -4.93 6.83
C GLU A 132 -36.69 -4.16 5.54
N GLU A 133 -37.63 -3.21 5.57
CA GLU A 133 -37.95 -2.34 4.42
C GLU A 133 -36.81 -1.37 4.13
N LYS A 134 -36.18 -0.81 5.18
CA LYS A 134 -34.98 0.04 5.05
C LYS A 134 -33.86 -0.68 4.30
N MET A 135 -33.57 -1.93 4.69
CA MET A 135 -32.50 -2.72 4.09
C MET A 135 -32.81 -3.17 2.66
N LYS A 136 -34.09 -3.49 2.36
CA LYS A 136 -34.54 -3.81 1.00
C LYS A 136 -34.39 -2.62 0.05
N GLU A 137 -34.87 -1.44 0.45
CA GLU A 137 -34.78 -0.23 -0.37
C GLU A 137 -33.32 0.16 -0.62
N LEU A 138 -32.45 -0.01 0.38
CA LEU A 138 -31.01 0.23 0.22
C LEU A 138 -30.38 -0.69 -0.83
N LEU A 139 -30.66 -1.99 -0.76
CA LEU A 139 -30.13 -3.01 -1.67
C LEU A 139 -30.67 -2.87 -3.11
N ASP A 140 -31.93 -2.47 -3.28
CA ASP A 140 -32.61 -2.44 -4.58
C ASP A 140 -32.52 -1.08 -5.29
N GLY A 141 -32.51 0.01 -4.52
CA GLY A 141 -32.68 1.35 -5.07
C GLY A 141 -31.41 2.19 -5.13
N HIS A 142 -30.44 1.91 -4.26
CA HIS A 142 -29.39 2.89 -3.93
C HIS A 142 -27.95 2.38 -4.10
N LEU A 143 -27.72 1.07 -4.27
CA LEU A 143 -26.41 0.49 -4.63
C LEU A 143 -26.37 0.20 -6.14
N LYS A 144 -25.92 1.17 -6.94
CA LYS A 144 -26.10 1.14 -8.41
C LYS A 144 -24.92 0.55 -9.16
N SER A 145 -23.70 0.60 -8.62
CA SER A 145 -22.51 -0.01 -9.21
C SER A 145 -22.03 -1.24 -8.41
N GLU A 146 -21.11 -2.03 -8.99
CA GLU A 146 -20.48 -3.15 -8.27
C GLU A 146 -19.55 -2.66 -7.15
N GLU A 147 -18.94 -1.49 -7.32
CA GLU A 147 -18.11 -0.83 -6.30
C GLU A 147 -18.94 -0.36 -5.08
N ASP A 148 -20.14 0.18 -5.31
CA ASP A 148 -21.07 0.56 -4.23
C ASP A 148 -21.46 -0.66 -3.39
N LYS A 149 -21.68 -1.79 -4.06
CA LYS A 149 -22.01 -3.07 -3.42
C LYS A 149 -20.83 -3.59 -2.60
N ASP A 150 -19.60 -3.53 -3.13
CA ASP A 150 -18.39 -3.96 -2.40
C ASP A 150 -18.14 -3.12 -1.13
N ILE A 151 -18.35 -1.80 -1.21
CA ILE A 151 -18.24 -0.91 -0.05
C ILE A 151 -19.31 -1.25 0.99
N PHE A 152 -20.54 -1.50 0.54
CA PHE A 152 -21.63 -1.93 1.39
C PHE A 152 -21.35 -3.27 2.08
N TYR A 153 -20.87 -4.29 1.34
CA TYR A 153 -20.56 -5.60 1.92
C TYR A 153 -19.45 -5.51 2.97
N ARG A 154 -18.40 -4.69 2.73
CA ARG A 154 -17.36 -4.42 3.74
C ARG A 154 -17.90 -3.77 5.02
N ILE A 155 -18.89 -2.89 4.90
CA ILE A 155 -19.54 -2.25 6.07
C ILE A 155 -20.36 -3.29 6.83
N VAL A 156 -21.13 -4.13 6.13
CA VAL A 156 -22.00 -5.12 6.79
C VAL A 156 -21.22 -6.29 7.40
N GLU A 157 -20.07 -6.68 6.84
CA GLU A 157 -19.14 -7.66 7.44
C GLU A 157 -18.67 -7.27 8.84
N LYS A 158 -18.62 -5.96 9.13
CA LYS A 158 -18.25 -5.43 10.45
C LYS A 158 -19.35 -5.62 11.50
N TRP A 159 -20.60 -5.79 11.08
CA TRP A 159 -21.80 -5.80 11.95
C TRP A 159 -22.45 -7.17 12.13
N ILE A 160 -22.22 -8.15 11.23
CA ILE A 160 -22.69 -9.54 11.40
C ILE A 160 -21.48 -10.50 11.50
N PRO A 161 -20.99 -10.80 12.71
CA PRO A 161 -19.85 -11.70 12.89
C PRO A 161 -20.13 -13.16 12.51
N HIS A 162 -21.41 -13.57 12.39
CA HIS A 162 -21.80 -14.97 12.17
C HIS A 162 -21.71 -15.41 10.70
N LEU A 163 -21.40 -14.49 9.78
CA LEU A 163 -21.00 -14.84 8.41
C LEU A 163 -19.54 -15.31 8.33
N GLN A 164 -18.88 -15.54 9.48
CA GLN A 164 -17.60 -16.24 9.56
C GLN A 164 -17.70 -17.71 9.10
N GLY A 165 -17.54 -17.90 7.79
CA GLY A 165 -16.99 -19.10 7.19
C GLY A 165 -15.58 -18.80 6.68
N GLY A 166 -14.60 -18.78 7.59
CA GLY A 166 -13.20 -19.01 7.23
C GLY A 166 -12.21 -17.87 7.43
N SER A 167 -12.12 -17.31 8.63
CA SER A 167 -10.82 -16.95 9.21
C SER A 167 -10.92 -16.93 10.73
N PRO A 168 -9.96 -17.51 11.46
CA PRO A 168 -9.60 -16.94 12.74
C PRO A 168 -8.10 -16.67 12.85
N ALA A 169 -7.84 -15.50 13.42
CA ALA A 169 -6.55 -15.01 13.82
C ALA A 169 -6.13 -15.56 15.20
N VAL A 170 -4.80 -15.61 15.41
CA VAL A 170 -4.05 -15.48 16.68
C VAL A 170 -4.08 -16.64 17.70
N TYR A 171 -2.89 -17.20 18.03
CA TYR A 171 -2.25 -17.05 19.35
C TYR A 171 -0.80 -17.58 19.36
N SER A 172 0.06 -16.78 19.97
CA SER A 172 1.45 -17.04 20.34
C SER A 172 1.62 -18.24 21.30
N LYS A 173 2.65 -19.07 21.08
CA LYS A 173 3.79 -19.31 22.01
C LYS A 173 4.55 -20.61 21.69
N SER A 174 5.86 -20.52 21.96
CA SER A 174 6.79 -21.59 22.34
C SER A 174 7.58 -22.31 21.24
N VAL A 175 8.85 -21.90 21.20
CA VAL A 175 10.04 -22.61 20.74
C VAL A 175 10.00 -24.09 21.14
N ASN A 176 10.19 -24.98 20.17
CA ASN A 176 10.98 -26.20 20.38
C ASN A 176 11.69 -26.62 19.08
N LYS A 177 12.97 -26.91 19.28
CA LYS A 177 14.01 -27.30 18.31
C LYS A 177 13.88 -28.79 18.00
N LEU A 178 13.93 -29.21 16.74
CA LEU A 178 14.56 -30.47 16.33
C LEU A 178 14.86 -30.51 14.82
N SER A 179 15.86 -31.32 14.48
CA SER A 179 16.82 -31.14 13.40
C SER A 179 16.44 -31.70 12.01
N SER A 180 17.21 -31.19 11.03
CA SER A 180 17.82 -31.87 9.88
C SER A 180 16.96 -32.31 8.69
N GLY A 181 17.05 -31.53 7.61
CA GLY A 181 16.91 -31.98 6.22
C GLY A 181 17.80 -31.11 5.33
N GLY A 182 18.77 -31.69 4.65
CA GLY A 182 19.76 -30.98 3.83
C GLY A 182 19.15 -30.29 2.60
N PRO A 183 19.87 -29.35 1.96
CA PRO A 183 19.33 -28.58 0.85
C PRO A 183 19.13 -29.47 -0.39
N PRO A 184 18.05 -29.26 -1.19
CA PRO A 184 17.86 -29.98 -2.44
C PRO A 184 18.92 -29.59 -3.48
N LYS A 185 19.39 -30.60 -4.21
CA LYS A 185 20.45 -30.49 -5.23
C LYS A 185 19.92 -29.79 -6.48
N VAL A 186 20.51 -28.65 -6.83
CA VAL A 186 20.27 -27.99 -8.12
C VAL A 186 21.25 -28.49 -9.19
N VAL A 187 20.70 -28.89 -10.34
CA VAL A 187 21.42 -29.23 -11.57
C VAL A 187 22.07 -27.96 -12.13
N ARG A 188 23.40 -27.87 -11.99
CA ARG A 188 24.22 -26.85 -12.67
C ARG A 188 24.26 -27.14 -14.17
N ARG A 189 23.65 -26.29 -15.00
CA ARG A 189 24.04 -26.18 -16.41
C ARG A 189 25.46 -25.61 -16.47
N LYS A 190 26.31 -26.22 -17.30
CA LYS A 190 27.75 -25.94 -17.41
C LYS A 190 28.00 -24.44 -17.61
N THR A 191 28.70 -23.83 -16.65
CA THR A 191 29.24 -22.47 -16.74
C THR A 191 30.35 -22.43 -17.78
N THR A 192 30.08 -21.83 -18.94
CA THR A 192 31.11 -21.21 -19.78
C THR A 192 31.74 -20.07 -18.97
N LYS A 193 33.08 -19.94 -18.99
CA LYS A 193 33.81 -18.88 -18.27
C LYS A 193 33.33 -17.50 -18.72
N ILE A 194 32.44 -16.86 -17.96
CA ILE A 194 32.07 -15.46 -18.13
C ILE A 194 33.18 -14.62 -17.49
N LYS A 195 33.81 -13.72 -18.26
CA LYS A 195 34.80 -12.75 -17.80
C LYS A 195 34.22 -11.90 -16.66
N MET A 196 35.04 -11.56 -15.66
CA MET A 196 34.62 -10.62 -14.61
C MET A 196 34.24 -9.27 -15.24
N PRO A 197 33.16 -8.61 -14.77
CA PRO A 197 32.77 -7.31 -15.29
C PRO A 197 33.90 -6.31 -15.07
N THR A 198 34.28 -5.61 -16.14
CA THR A 198 35.35 -4.61 -16.12
C THR A 198 34.71 -3.25 -15.87
N VAL A 199 35.29 -2.42 -14.99
CA VAL A 199 34.97 -0.98 -14.98
C VAL A 199 35.52 -0.41 -16.27
N VAL A 200 34.68 -0.32 -17.29
CA VAL A 200 35.03 0.41 -18.49
C VAL A 200 34.72 1.87 -18.18
N GLN A 201 35.72 2.75 -18.24
CA GLN A 201 35.46 4.16 -18.51
C GLN A 201 34.86 4.20 -19.91
N VAL A 202 33.54 4.03 -20.00
CA VAL A 202 32.82 4.18 -21.27
C VAL A 202 33.07 5.62 -21.72
N PRO A 203 33.48 5.87 -22.97
CA PRO A 203 33.57 7.24 -23.47
C PRO A 203 32.25 7.94 -23.17
N GLU A 204 32.32 9.18 -22.69
CA GLU A 204 31.19 9.93 -22.17
C GLU A 204 30.14 10.09 -23.27
N VAL A 205 29.22 9.13 -23.36
CA VAL A 205 28.13 9.16 -24.34
C VAL A 205 27.24 10.31 -23.92
N HIS A 206 27.11 11.31 -24.80
CA HIS A 206 26.17 12.40 -24.58
C HIS A 206 24.75 11.86 -24.75
N TRP A 207 24.04 11.69 -23.63
CA TRP A 207 22.67 11.20 -23.61
C TRP A 207 21.68 12.33 -23.90
N ILE A 208 20.74 12.09 -24.82
CA ILE A 208 19.65 13.02 -25.07
C ILE A 208 18.54 12.76 -24.05
N THR A 209 18.33 13.69 -23.11
CA THR A 209 17.30 13.55 -22.09
C THR A 209 15.90 13.79 -22.65
N LEU A 210 15.01 12.83 -22.50
CA LEU A 210 13.60 12.93 -22.85
C LEU A 210 12.74 12.96 -21.58
N LYS A 211 11.70 13.78 -21.60
CA LYS A 211 10.64 13.73 -20.59
C LYS A 211 9.50 12.85 -21.11
N PRO A 212 9.09 11.82 -20.36
CA PRO A 212 7.98 10.97 -20.78
C PRO A 212 6.65 11.73 -20.71
N GLU A 213 5.73 11.36 -21.60
CA GLU A 213 4.32 11.67 -21.45
C GLU A 213 3.73 10.77 -20.36
N VAL A 214 2.98 11.35 -19.43
CA VAL A 214 2.34 10.61 -18.33
C VAL A 214 0.89 10.33 -18.71
N ILE A 215 0.53 9.06 -18.75
CA ILE A 215 -0.82 8.58 -18.99
C ILE A 215 -1.35 8.04 -17.66
N CYS A 216 -2.28 8.78 -17.05
CA CYS A 216 -3.05 8.31 -15.90
C CYS A 216 -4.41 7.84 -16.43
N VAL A 217 -4.82 6.62 -16.09
CA VAL A 217 -6.14 6.11 -16.45
C VAL A 217 -7.17 6.60 -15.42
N ASP A 218 -6.81 6.62 -14.13
CA ASP A 218 -7.57 7.18 -12.99
C ASP A 218 -6.63 7.78 -11.91
N ASP A 219 -7.17 8.47 -10.89
CA ASP A 219 -6.41 9.12 -9.80
C ASP A 219 -5.68 8.13 -8.86
N GLU A 220 -6.13 6.87 -8.81
CA GLU A 220 -5.57 5.79 -7.96
C GLU A 220 -4.61 4.85 -8.71
N ASP A 221 -4.54 4.95 -10.04
CA ASP A 221 -3.76 4.01 -10.86
C ASP A 221 -2.26 4.38 -10.92
N THR A 222 -1.43 3.35 -11.09
CA THR A 222 0.02 3.55 -11.28
C THR A 222 0.27 4.25 -12.62
N PRO A 223 0.95 5.42 -12.64
CA PRO A 223 1.11 6.21 -13.84
C PRO A 223 1.94 5.46 -14.90
N ILE A 224 1.43 5.45 -16.14
CA ILE A 224 2.12 4.87 -17.28
C ILE A 224 2.92 5.96 -17.99
N TYR A 225 4.21 5.73 -18.18
CA TYR A 225 5.10 6.67 -18.85
C TYR A 225 5.33 6.24 -20.29
N SER A 226 5.10 7.13 -21.25
CA SER A 226 5.25 6.89 -22.69
C SER A 226 6.38 7.72 -23.26
N LEU A 227 7.22 7.11 -24.09
CA LEU A 227 8.38 7.73 -24.73
C LEU A 227 8.48 7.35 -26.20
N GLN A 228 8.93 8.30 -27.01
CA GLN A 228 9.34 8.07 -28.40
C GLN A 228 10.70 8.70 -28.65
N SER A 229 11.53 8.03 -29.45
CA SER A 229 12.86 8.52 -29.81
C SER A 229 13.22 8.12 -31.24
N ASP A 230 13.98 8.96 -31.93
CA ASP A 230 14.63 8.58 -33.20
C ASP A 230 15.87 7.71 -32.94
N ALA A 231 16.69 7.44 -33.95
CA ALA A 231 17.95 6.71 -33.78
C ALA A 231 18.95 7.52 -32.96
N GLY A 232 19.52 6.93 -31.91
CA GLY A 232 20.51 7.59 -31.05
C GLY A 232 20.52 7.09 -29.61
N PRO A 233 21.35 7.73 -28.76
CA PRO A 233 21.40 7.49 -27.31
C PRO A 233 20.46 8.43 -26.54
N PHE A 234 19.56 7.86 -25.74
CA PHE A 234 18.56 8.62 -24.98
C PHE A 234 18.54 8.21 -23.50
N GLU A 235 18.12 9.15 -22.64
CA GLU A 235 17.89 8.94 -21.21
C GLU A 235 16.51 9.47 -20.82
N CYS A 236 15.74 8.70 -20.05
CA CYS A 236 14.50 9.17 -19.47
C CYS A 236 14.80 10.05 -18.26
N GLY A 237 14.34 11.31 -18.28
CA GLY A 237 14.51 12.25 -17.17
C GLY A 237 13.73 11.92 -15.90
N VAL A 238 12.84 10.91 -15.93
CA VAL A 238 12.04 10.47 -14.77
C VAL A 238 12.57 9.16 -14.19
N SER A 239 12.67 8.10 -15.00
CA SER A 239 13.16 6.80 -14.52
C SER A 239 14.68 6.69 -14.49
N GLY A 240 15.41 7.50 -15.26
CA GLY A 240 16.84 7.32 -15.49
C GLY A 240 17.16 6.16 -16.44
N LEU A 241 16.15 5.45 -16.99
CA LEU A 241 16.39 4.42 -18.00
C LEU A 241 17.12 5.04 -19.20
N ARG A 242 18.23 4.43 -19.63
CA ARG A 242 18.92 4.83 -20.87
C ARG A 242 18.83 3.75 -21.92
N TRP A 243 18.79 4.15 -23.19
CA TRP A 243 18.74 3.21 -24.30
C TRP A 243 19.43 3.74 -25.55
N VAL A 244 19.85 2.82 -26.39
CA VAL A 244 20.41 3.11 -27.72
C VAL A 244 19.59 2.35 -28.76
N CYS A 245 19.09 3.07 -29.76
CA CYS A 245 18.35 2.49 -30.89
C CYS A 245 18.93 2.97 -32.23
N LYS A 246 18.79 2.12 -33.26
CA LYS A 246 19.25 2.42 -34.64
C LYS A 246 18.13 2.95 -35.55
N GLU A 247 16.91 2.89 -35.06
CA GLU A 247 15.69 3.28 -35.73
C GLU A 247 14.78 3.97 -34.71
N LYS A 248 13.65 4.49 -35.20
CA LYS A 248 12.64 5.08 -34.33
C LYS A 248 12.05 4.01 -33.41
N VAL A 249 11.98 4.33 -32.12
CA VAL A 249 11.44 3.45 -31.08
C VAL A 249 10.36 4.17 -30.30
N SER A 250 9.31 3.45 -29.95
CA SER A 250 8.32 3.87 -28.96
C SER A 250 8.22 2.82 -27.87
N LEU A 251 8.25 3.25 -26.61
CA LEU A 251 8.15 2.37 -25.46
C LEU A 251 7.27 3.00 -24.38
N LYS A 252 6.67 2.14 -23.56
CA LYS A 252 6.01 2.50 -22.32
C LYS A 252 6.73 1.87 -21.15
N TYR A 253 6.64 2.47 -19.98
CA TYR A 253 7.06 1.83 -18.75
C TYR A 253 6.24 2.23 -17.54
N GLN A 254 6.30 1.41 -16.51
CA GLN A 254 5.79 1.68 -15.16
C GLN A 254 6.85 1.32 -14.11
N PHE A 255 6.74 1.91 -12.93
CA PHE A 255 7.53 1.48 -11.78
C PHE A 255 6.81 0.32 -11.08
N GLY A 256 7.45 -0.83 -11.01
CA GLY A 256 6.91 -2.00 -10.31
C GLY A 256 7.29 -2.00 -8.83
N SER A 257 6.47 -2.67 -8.01
CA SER A 257 6.81 -2.95 -6.61
C SER A 257 7.73 -4.17 -6.52
N TRP A 258 8.76 -4.10 -5.68
CA TRP A 258 9.58 -5.27 -5.34
C TRP A 258 8.89 -6.21 -4.33
N GLU A 259 7.82 -5.77 -3.67
CA GLU A 259 7.18 -6.47 -2.55
C GLU A 259 6.88 -7.95 -2.84
N GLU A 260 6.24 -8.22 -3.99
CA GLU A 260 5.85 -9.57 -4.41
C GLU A 260 7.05 -10.49 -4.70
N HIS A 261 8.24 -9.91 -4.88
CA HIS A 261 9.47 -10.63 -5.22
C HIS A 261 10.43 -10.76 -4.04
N MET A 262 10.21 -10.03 -2.93
CA MET A 262 11.18 -9.91 -1.83
C MET A 262 11.51 -11.25 -1.17
N GLU A 263 10.51 -12.07 -0.83
CA GLU A 263 10.74 -13.37 -0.18
C GLU A 263 11.67 -14.26 -1.02
N ARG A 264 11.44 -14.28 -2.34
CA ARG A 264 12.27 -15.05 -3.28
C ARG A 264 13.67 -14.47 -3.39
N MET A 265 13.80 -13.15 -3.48
CA MET A 265 15.11 -12.50 -3.56
C MET A 265 15.94 -12.75 -2.30
N GLU A 266 15.31 -12.72 -1.12
CA GLU A 266 15.95 -13.05 0.15
C GLU A 266 16.44 -14.50 0.18
N ALA A 267 15.61 -15.46 -0.25
CA ALA A 267 16.01 -16.86 -0.37
C ALA A 267 17.21 -17.06 -1.31
N LEU A 268 17.26 -16.28 -2.40
CA LEU A 268 18.37 -16.26 -3.35
C LEU A 268 19.56 -15.40 -2.91
N HIS A 269 19.49 -14.80 -1.70
CA HIS A 269 20.51 -13.92 -1.14
C HIS A 269 20.79 -12.68 -2.02
N PHE A 270 19.73 -12.04 -2.48
CA PHE A 270 19.76 -10.77 -3.20
C PHE A 270 18.95 -9.70 -2.49
N ILE A 271 19.32 -8.45 -2.74
CA ILE A 271 18.54 -7.26 -2.38
C ILE A 271 18.35 -6.38 -3.61
N PRO A 272 17.27 -5.56 -3.66
CA PRO A 272 17.09 -4.57 -4.70
C PRO A 272 18.25 -3.57 -4.77
N GLY A 273 18.79 -3.39 -5.97
CA GLY A 273 19.87 -2.45 -6.29
C GLY A 273 19.41 -1.25 -7.13
N GLY A 274 18.22 -1.31 -7.71
CA GLY A 274 17.62 -0.28 -8.55
C GLY A 274 16.10 -0.46 -8.65
N PRO A 275 15.40 0.48 -9.31
CA PRO A 275 13.95 0.38 -9.50
C PRO A 275 13.59 -0.86 -10.32
N LEU A 276 12.45 -1.46 -10.02
CA LEU A 276 11.83 -2.44 -10.90
C LEU A 276 11.09 -1.66 -12.00
N LEU A 277 11.47 -1.89 -13.24
CA LEU A 277 10.88 -1.23 -14.41
C LEU A 277 10.18 -2.27 -15.25
N ASP A 278 8.86 -2.15 -15.37
CA ASP A 278 8.10 -2.86 -16.39
C ASP A 278 8.16 -2.03 -17.66
N VAL A 279 8.92 -2.49 -18.65
CA VAL A 279 9.13 -1.79 -19.91
C VAL A 279 8.49 -2.59 -21.03
N THR A 280 7.62 -1.95 -21.79
CA THR A 280 7.02 -2.52 -23.00
C THR A 280 7.47 -1.72 -24.21
N VAL A 281 8.20 -2.36 -25.13
CA VAL A 281 8.55 -1.74 -26.42
C VAL A 281 7.38 -1.92 -27.38
N ILE A 282 6.76 -0.81 -27.78
CA ILE A 282 5.58 -0.80 -28.66
C ILE A 282 6.01 -0.93 -30.13
N ALA A 283 7.09 -0.24 -30.52
CA ALA A 283 7.60 -0.27 -31.88
C ALA A 283 9.12 -0.08 -31.91
N GLY A 284 9.76 -0.71 -32.90
CA GLY A 284 11.21 -0.68 -33.12
C GLY A 284 11.98 -1.60 -32.17
N LYS A 285 13.31 -1.51 -32.20
CA LYS A 285 14.20 -2.34 -31.38
C LYS A 285 15.28 -1.55 -30.66
N LEU A 286 15.49 -1.88 -29.38
CA LEU A 286 16.61 -1.39 -28.58
C LEU A 286 17.86 -2.26 -28.81
N VAL A 287 18.99 -1.60 -29.09
CA VAL A 287 20.30 -2.25 -29.24
C VAL A 287 20.98 -2.44 -27.90
N GLU A 288 20.89 -1.41 -27.06
CA GLU A 288 21.41 -1.41 -25.69
C GLU A 288 20.39 -0.75 -24.76
N ALA A 289 20.38 -1.19 -23.51
CA ALA A 289 19.67 -0.49 -22.45
C ALA A 289 20.52 -0.46 -21.18
N TYR A 290 20.27 0.54 -20.35
CA TYR A 290 21.00 0.78 -19.12
C TYR A 290 19.98 0.96 -18.00
N LEU A 291 19.91 -0.02 -17.10
CA LEU A 291 19.03 0.02 -15.94
C LEU A 291 19.70 0.82 -14.83
N PRO A 292 19.02 1.83 -14.25
CA PRO A 292 19.59 2.64 -13.17
C PRO A 292 19.73 1.82 -11.89
N HIS A 293 20.70 2.17 -11.05
CA HIS A 293 20.88 1.60 -9.73
C HIS A 293 21.26 2.67 -8.71
N TRP A 294 20.86 2.48 -7.44
CA TRP A 294 21.24 3.36 -6.34
C TRP A 294 22.51 2.92 -5.62
N ILE A 295 23.16 1.83 -6.06
CA ILE A 295 24.41 1.35 -5.46
C ILE A 295 25.57 2.30 -5.81
N CYS A 296 26.34 2.70 -4.81
CA CYS A 296 27.60 3.40 -5.01
C CYS A 296 28.72 2.41 -5.36
N THR A 297 29.25 2.51 -6.57
CA THR A 297 30.36 1.66 -7.06
C THR A 297 31.73 2.33 -6.90
N GLU A 298 31.75 3.62 -6.58
CA GLU A 298 32.99 4.38 -6.34
C GLU A 298 33.73 3.79 -5.12
N ASN A 299 34.99 3.41 -5.31
CA ASN A 299 35.92 2.92 -4.29
C ASN A 299 35.69 1.48 -3.79
N ASN A 300 34.92 0.64 -4.48
CA ASN A 300 34.86 -0.79 -4.14
C ASN A 300 34.72 -1.71 -5.38
N PRO A 301 35.84 -2.13 -6.00
CA PRO A 301 35.83 -3.04 -7.15
C PRO A 301 35.17 -4.40 -6.87
N GLU A 302 35.13 -4.83 -5.60
CA GLU A 302 34.56 -6.13 -5.21
C GLU A 302 33.04 -6.21 -5.44
N VAL A 303 32.36 -5.06 -5.51
CA VAL A 303 30.90 -4.94 -5.66
C VAL A 303 30.47 -5.21 -7.12
N LEU A 304 31.35 -4.98 -8.10
CA LEU A 304 31.02 -5.06 -9.52
C LEU A 304 30.62 -6.48 -9.95
N GLY A 305 31.32 -7.49 -9.43
CA GLY A 305 31.00 -8.90 -9.67
C GLY A 305 29.79 -9.42 -8.89
N LYS A 306 29.04 -8.54 -8.20
CA LYS A 306 27.89 -8.90 -7.33
C LYS A 306 26.56 -8.39 -7.86
N PHE A 307 26.57 -7.60 -8.92
CA PHE A 307 25.37 -7.18 -9.61
C PHE A 307 24.76 -8.34 -10.39
N SER A 308 23.44 -8.34 -10.47
CA SER A 308 22.66 -9.21 -11.34
C SER A 308 21.41 -8.44 -11.78
N VAL A 309 20.71 -8.91 -12.79
CA VAL A 309 19.43 -8.33 -13.21
C VAL A 309 18.35 -9.37 -13.02
N LEU A 310 17.29 -9.00 -12.33
CA LEU A 310 16.05 -9.74 -12.33
C LEU A 310 15.35 -9.54 -13.67
N HIS A 311 14.85 -10.63 -14.22
CA HIS A 311 13.98 -10.69 -15.37
C HIS A 311 12.76 -11.52 -14.98
N ILE A 312 11.56 -10.92 -15.01
CA ILE A 312 10.32 -11.63 -14.72
C ILE A 312 9.68 -11.96 -16.07
N ASP A 313 9.66 -13.24 -16.44
CA ASP A 313 9.05 -13.71 -17.69
C ASP A 313 7.92 -14.72 -17.42
N THR A 314 7.29 -15.21 -18.50
CA THR A 314 6.19 -16.20 -18.45
C THR A 314 6.59 -17.53 -17.79
N CYS A 315 7.88 -17.78 -17.57
CA CYS A 315 8.43 -18.93 -16.86
C CYS A 315 8.86 -18.62 -15.40
N GLY A 316 8.80 -17.35 -14.98
CA GLY A 316 9.03 -16.87 -13.61
C GLY A 316 10.19 -15.88 -13.48
N ASP A 317 10.73 -15.77 -12.27
CA ASP A 317 11.82 -14.84 -11.93
C ASP A 317 13.17 -15.48 -12.29
N VAL A 318 13.84 -14.94 -13.31
CA VAL A 318 15.16 -15.34 -13.77
C VAL A 318 16.20 -14.30 -13.35
N VAL A 319 17.30 -14.75 -12.75
CA VAL A 319 18.42 -13.87 -12.37
C VAL A 319 19.54 -14.02 -13.38
N GLU A 320 19.85 -12.93 -14.09
CA GLU A 320 20.85 -12.87 -15.14
C GLU A 320 22.14 -12.18 -14.64
N PRO A 321 23.32 -12.71 -14.97
CA PRO A 321 24.58 -12.03 -14.68
C PRO A 321 24.75 -10.81 -15.60
N VAL A 322 25.48 -9.80 -15.12
CA VAL A 322 25.72 -8.56 -15.87
C VAL A 322 27.15 -8.51 -16.40
N SER A 323 27.31 -7.99 -17.61
CA SER A 323 28.62 -7.89 -18.28
C SER A 323 29.34 -6.58 -17.98
N GLU A 324 28.58 -5.49 -17.78
CA GLU A 324 29.11 -4.14 -17.64
C GLU A 324 28.28 -3.33 -16.64
N VAL A 325 28.99 -2.67 -15.71
CA VAL A 325 28.43 -1.85 -14.64
C VAL A 325 29.14 -0.51 -14.65
N THR A 326 28.37 0.57 -14.64
CA THR A 326 28.84 1.95 -14.60
C THR A 326 28.63 2.52 -13.18
N PRO A 327 28.99 3.80 -12.90
CA PRO A 327 28.72 4.41 -11.61
C PRO A 327 27.25 4.44 -11.18
N SER A 328 26.31 4.43 -12.13
CA SER A 328 24.87 4.62 -11.86
C SER A 328 23.95 3.65 -12.62
N HIS A 329 24.47 2.83 -13.53
CA HIS A 329 23.68 1.93 -14.36
C HIS A 329 24.34 0.58 -14.61
N VAL A 330 23.52 -0.44 -14.83
CA VAL A 330 23.90 -1.74 -15.39
C VAL A 330 23.52 -1.79 -16.87
N LYS A 331 24.45 -2.20 -17.74
CA LYS A 331 24.20 -2.34 -19.17
C LYS A 331 23.60 -3.71 -19.52
N LEU A 332 22.63 -3.69 -20.42
CA LEU A 332 22.02 -4.83 -21.09
C LEU A 332 22.25 -4.73 -22.60
N SER A 333 22.81 -5.78 -23.19
CA SER A 333 23.01 -5.89 -24.64
C SER A 333 21.84 -6.62 -25.27
N GLN A 334 21.20 -6.02 -26.29
CA GLN A 334 20.02 -6.55 -26.97
C GLN A 334 18.93 -7.06 -26.01
N PRO A 335 18.42 -6.18 -25.14
CA PRO A 335 17.44 -6.57 -24.14
C PRO A 335 16.13 -7.05 -24.78
N HIS A 336 15.58 -8.13 -24.24
CA HIS A 336 14.16 -8.45 -24.35
C HIS A 336 13.49 -7.93 -23.09
N PHE A 337 12.55 -6.99 -23.23
CA PHE A 337 11.96 -6.33 -22.08
C PHE A 337 10.74 -7.08 -21.55
N SER A 338 10.72 -7.15 -20.24
CA SER A 338 9.67 -7.53 -19.31
C SER A 338 9.96 -6.75 -18.01
N PRO A 339 9.20 -6.93 -16.92
CA PRO A 339 9.61 -6.37 -15.63
C PRO A 339 11.04 -6.77 -15.27
N ARG A 340 11.92 -5.77 -15.20
CA ARG A 340 13.36 -5.94 -14.98
C ARG A 340 13.86 -4.99 -13.91
N GLY A 341 14.74 -5.48 -13.06
CA GLY A 341 15.28 -4.70 -11.94
C GLY A 341 16.70 -5.11 -11.59
N VAL A 342 17.51 -4.13 -11.16
CA VAL A 342 18.89 -4.41 -10.75
C VAL A 342 18.89 -5.05 -9.37
N LEU A 343 19.63 -6.15 -9.21
CA LEU A 343 19.86 -6.87 -7.95
C LEU A 343 21.31 -6.75 -7.51
N MET A 344 21.50 -6.82 -6.19
CA MET A 344 22.81 -6.87 -5.53
C MET A 344 22.87 -8.08 -4.61
N ARG A 345 23.96 -8.87 -4.64
CA ARG A 345 24.12 -9.96 -3.67
C ARG A 345 24.13 -9.44 -2.23
N ALA A 346 23.36 -10.08 -1.38
CA ALA A 346 23.32 -9.84 0.05
C ALA A 346 24.65 -10.24 0.73
N GLY A 347 24.87 -9.71 1.93
CA GLY A 347 26.05 -10.03 2.76
C GLY A 347 27.30 -9.17 2.49
N PHE A 348 27.27 -8.30 1.48
CA PHE A 348 28.38 -7.37 1.17
C PHE A 348 28.16 -6.00 1.79
N ARG A 349 29.26 -5.33 2.15
CA ARG A 349 29.23 -3.96 2.68
C ARG A 349 29.12 -2.96 1.54
N ILE A 350 27.90 -2.54 1.24
CA ILE A 350 27.61 -1.57 0.18
C ILE A 350 27.23 -0.21 0.75
N LYS A 351 27.43 0.83 -0.06
CA LYS A 351 26.82 2.14 0.15
C LYS A 351 25.78 2.39 -0.93
N ILE A 352 24.72 3.11 -0.58
CA ILE A 352 23.64 3.44 -1.50
C ILE A 352 23.32 4.93 -1.47
N ASN A 353 22.84 5.45 -2.60
CA ASN A 353 22.18 6.74 -2.70
C ASN A 353 20.76 6.59 -2.14
N CYS A 354 20.44 7.41 -1.16
CA CYS A 354 19.17 7.34 -0.42
C CYS A 354 18.46 8.69 -0.47
N LYS A 355 17.16 8.66 -0.15
CA LYS A 355 16.31 9.83 -0.03
C LYS A 355 15.86 9.96 1.42
N VAL A 356 15.76 11.20 1.86
CA VAL A 356 15.04 11.55 3.09
C VAL A 356 13.73 12.18 2.68
N LEU A 357 12.61 11.58 3.06
CA LEU A 357 11.27 12.12 2.84
C LEU A 357 10.76 12.70 4.15
N ILE A 358 10.11 13.86 4.07
CA ILE A 358 9.56 14.56 5.23
C ILE A 358 8.11 14.85 4.94
N PHE A 359 7.23 14.34 5.78
CA PHE A 359 5.80 14.62 5.76
C PHE A 359 5.46 15.36 7.04
N LYS A 360 4.50 16.27 6.97
CA LYS A 360 4.03 17.05 8.11
C LYS A 360 2.54 16.90 8.30
N THR A 361 2.10 16.96 9.53
CA THR A 361 0.71 17.24 9.90
C THR A 361 0.66 18.37 10.91
N ASN A 362 -0.51 19.03 10.98
CA ASN A 362 -0.77 20.15 11.88
C ASN A 362 -2.16 20.00 12.52
N LEU A 363 -2.40 18.95 13.32
CA LEU A 363 -3.71 18.77 13.98
C LEU A 363 -3.87 19.70 15.20
N ALA A 364 -2.82 19.82 16.02
CA ALA A 364 -2.67 20.81 17.10
C ALA A 364 -1.22 21.31 17.25
N PHE A 365 -0.26 20.40 17.01
CA PHE A 365 1.18 20.64 17.08
C PHE A 365 1.86 20.28 15.76
N LEU A 366 3.16 20.57 15.63
CA LEU A 366 3.92 20.13 14.46
C LEU A 366 4.42 18.70 14.68
N THR A 367 3.88 17.79 13.89
CA THR A 367 4.38 16.43 13.80
C THR A 367 4.97 16.20 12.42
N LEU A 368 6.19 15.70 12.37
CA LEU A 368 6.85 15.30 11.13
C LEU A 368 7.09 13.79 11.11
N HIS A 369 6.75 13.14 10.00
CA HIS A 369 7.25 11.80 9.68
C HIS A 369 8.47 11.92 8.77
N VAL A 370 9.61 11.42 9.25
CA VAL A 370 10.89 11.47 8.52
C VAL A 370 11.32 10.06 8.14
N TYR A 371 11.29 9.77 6.84
CA TYR A 371 11.69 8.49 6.27
C TYR A 371 13.11 8.55 5.71
N LEU A 372 13.87 7.47 5.85
CA LEU A 372 15.15 7.27 5.19
C LEU A 372 15.08 6.01 4.32
N ILE A 373 14.96 6.20 3.00
CA ILE A 373 14.73 5.10 2.05
C ILE A 373 15.79 5.02 0.96
N PRO A 374 16.01 3.86 0.33
CA PRO A 374 16.68 3.78 -0.96
C PRO A 374 16.03 4.69 -2.00
N SER A 375 16.74 5.06 -3.07
CA SER A 375 16.22 5.96 -4.11
C SER A 375 15.23 5.28 -5.06
N ASP A 376 14.26 4.55 -4.51
CA ASP A 376 13.24 3.81 -5.23
C ASP A 376 11.98 4.66 -5.48
N PRO A 377 11.62 4.95 -6.75
CA PRO A 377 10.41 5.69 -7.10
C PRO A 377 9.11 4.99 -6.70
N ALA A 378 9.01 3.65 -6.80
CA ALA A 378 7.80 2.91 -6.45
C ALA A 378 7.54 3.02 -4.94
N LEU A 379 8.55 2.72 -4.12
CA LEU A 379 8.48 2.86 -2.67
C LEU A 379 8.17 4.31 -2.25
N GLN A 380 8.79 5.29 -2.92
CA GLN A 380 8.50 6.70 -2.67
C GLN A 380 7.04 7.05 -2.99
N GLN A 381 6.44 6.44 -4.02
CA GLN A 381 5.03 6.64 -4.35
C GLN A 381 4.12 6.00 -3.30
N THR A 382 4.38 4.76 -2.89
CA THR A 382 3.63 4.06 -1.85
C THR A 382 3.57 4.87 -0.54
N ILE A 383 4.72 5.36 -0.07
CA ILE A 383 4.78 6.18 1.15
C ILE A 383 3.99 7.48 0.96
N LYS A 384 4.13 8.16 -0.18
CA LYS A 384 3.36 9.38 -0.46
C LYS A 384 1.86 9.11 -0.43
N SER A 385 1.37 8.07 -1.11
CA SER A 385 -0.05 7.76 -1.12
C SER A 385 -0.58 7.48 0.29
N LYS A 386 0.16 6.70 1.09
CA LYS A 386 -0.19 6.40 2.50
C LYS A 386 -0.24 7.66 3.37
N GLU A 387 0.78 8.51 3.29
CA GLU A 387 0.87 9.73 4.10
C GLU A 387 -0.16 10.78 3.68
N LEU A 388 -0.33 11.02 2.38
CA LEU A 388 -1.27 12.00 1.84
C LEU A 388 -2.73 11.61 2.13
N SER A 389 -3.08 10.32 1.99
CA SER A 389 -4.42 9.82 2.37
C SER A 389 -4.68 9.92 3.87
N SER A 390 -3.63 9.97 4.70
CA SER A 390 -3.70 10.20 6.14
C SER A 390 -3.69 11.70 6.53
N GLY A 391 -3.79 12.62 5.56
CA GLY A 391 -3.85 14.06 5.79
C GLY A 391 -2.49 14.75 5.97
N TYR A 392 -1.38 14.04 5.79
CA TYR A 392 -0.05 14.65 5.84
C TYR A 392 0.27 15.43 4.55
N LYS A 393 1.22 16.35 4.64
CA LYS A 393 1.74 17.14 3.51
C LYS A 393 3.23 16.96 3.38
N MET A 394 3.72 16.73 2.17
CA MET A 394 5.15 16.54 1.94
C MET A 394 5.92 17.88 1.99
N ILE A 395 6.94 17.95 2.83
CA ILE A 395 7.93 19.04 2.82
C ILE A 395 9.09 18.63 1.90
N LYS A 396 9.27 19.36 0.79
CA LYS A 396 10.38 19.11 -0.14
C LYS A 396 11.69 19.66 0.42
N LYS A 397 12.67 18.77 0.67
CA LYS A 397 14.04 19.13 1.07
C LYS A 397 15.10 18.39 0.24
N PRO A 398 16.31 18.94 0.14
CA PRO A 398 17.42 18.26 -0.53
C PRO A 398 17.73 16.90 0.12
N TYR A 399 18.15 15.93 -0.69
CA TYR A 399 18.54 14.60 -0.23
C TYR A 399 20.02 14.53 0.20
N PRO A 400 20.45 13.46 0.89
CA PRO A 400 21.86 13.21 1.16
C PRO A 400 22.71 13.19 -0.12
N GLN A 401 23.75 14.02 -0.19
CA GLN A 401 24.67 14.06 -1.35
C GLN A 401 25.66 12.89 -1.37
N LYS A 402 25.99 12.33 -0.20
CA LYS A 402 26.93 11.22 -0.06
C LYS A 402 26.17 9.93 0.15
N SER A 403 26.65 8.86 -0.49
CA SER A 403 26.10 7.52 -0.30
C SER A 403 26.28 7.01 1.14
N LEU A 404 25.24 6.39 1.67
CA LEU A 404 25.17 5.91 3.05
C LEU A 404 25.32 4.39 3.11
N LYS A 405 25.88 3.86 4.21
CA LYS A 405 26.11 2.43 4.37
C LYS A 405 24.80 1.69 4.65
N MET A 406 24.46 0.73 3.80
CA MET A 406 23.30 -0.14 3.99
C MET A 406 23.47 -1.00 5.25
N GLY A 407 22.35 -1.29 5.94
CA GLY A 407 22.29 -2.09 7.16
C GLY A 407 22.86 -1.42 8.41
N LYS A 408 23.10 -0.10 8.37
CA LYS A 408 23.57 0.70 9.53
C LYS A 408 22.44 1.57 10.08
N TYR A 409 22.54 1.86 11.38
CA TYR A 409 21.66 2.78 12.07
C TYR A 409 22.15 4.21 11.91
N PHE A 410 21.20 5.12 11.74
CA PHE A 410 21.40 6.55 11.62
C PHE A 410 20.50 7.24 12.65
N THR A 411 21.04 8.20 13.38
CA THR A 411 20.32 8.92 14.43
C THR A 411 19.83 10.26 13.90
N LEU A 412 18.54 10.52 13.97
CA LEU A 412 17.93 11.81 13.64
C LEU A 412 17.99 12.73 14.86
N LYS A 413 18.35 13.99 14.64
CA LYS A 413 18.42 15.02 15.69
C LYS A 413 17.76 16.30 15.19
N ALA A 414 17.08 17.00 16.09
CA ALA A 414 16.61 18.38 15.89
C ALA A 414 17.43 19.32 16.78
N ASN A 415 17.71 20.54 16.32
CA ASN A 415 18.33 21.59 17.15
C ASN A 415 17.26 22.48 17.80
N MET A 416 16.28 21.86 18.43
CA MET A 416 15.17 22.52 19.10
C MET A 416 14.89 21.78 20.40
N ASP A 417 14.89 22.51 21.52
CA ASP A 417 14.98 21.91 22.86
C ASP A 417 13.71 21.14 23.27
N ASN A 418 12.55 21.52 22.72
CA ASN A 418 11.26 20.87 22.94
C ASN A 418 10.90 19.86 21.83
N ALA A 419 11.86 19.47 20.98
CA ALA A 419 11.61 18.47 19.95
C ALA A 419 11.77 17.06 20.53
N GLU A 420 10.68 16.30 20.46
CA GLU A 420 10.66 14.88 20.83
C GLU A 420 10.80 14.04 19.56
N ILE A 421 11.70 13.06 19.55
CA ILE A 421 11.97 12.21 18.38
C ILE A 421 11.83 10.74 18.74
N THR A 422 10.91 10.05 18.08
CA THR A 422 10.63 8.63 18.36
C THR A 422 10.41 7.83 17.07
N PRO A 423 11.10 6.69 16.89
CA PRO A 423 12.39 6.36 17.49
C PRO A 423 13.49 7.33 17.00
N GLU A 424 14.54 7.53 17.78
CA GLU A 424 15.67 8.38 17.34
C GLU A 424 16.51 7.75 16.20
N ASN A 425 16.46 6.42 16.05
CA ASN A 425 17.37 5.66 15.19
C ASN A 425 16.64 4.94 14.07
N LEU A 426 17.06 5.19 12.82
CA LEU A 426 16.60 4.48 11.63
C LEU A 426 17.67 3.55 11.11
N LYS A 427 17.30 2.31 10.84
CA LYS A 427 18.17 1.37 10.12
C LYS A 427 17.95 1.57 8.63
N LEU A 428 19.01 1.89 7.88
CA LEU A 428 18.92 1.95 6.42
C LEU A 428 18.85 0.52 5.86
N VAL A 429 17.65 0.07 5.52
CA VAL A 429 17.36 -1.22 4.87
C VAL A 429 16.37 -1.02 3.72
N TYR A 430 16.13 -2.06 2.93
CA TYR A 430 15.08 -2.05 1.93
C TYR A 430 13.86 -2.73 2.56
N GLU A 431 12.80 -1.96 2.80
CA GLU A 431 11.49 -2.42 3.28
C GLU A 431 10.47 -1.90 2.27
N GLY A 432 9.87 -2.80 1.49
CA GLY A 432 9.13 -2.46 0.27
C GLY A 432 7.68 -2.01 0.48
N SER A 433 7.07 -2.38 1.62
CA SER A 433 5.65 -2.17 1.87
C SER A 433 5.39 -1.12 2.96
N ASP A 434 6.10 -1.22 4.09
CA ASP A 434 5.91 -0.31 5.22
C ASP A 434 7.25 0.03 5.90
N PRO A 435 8.08 0.89 5.29
CA PRO A 435 9.35 1.29 5.88
C PRO A 435 9.11 2.10 7.15
N ASN A 436 9.93 1.85 8.17
CA ASN A 436 9.87 2.62 9.42
C ASN A 436 10.29 4.10 9.24
N PHE A 437 9.84 4.97 10.14
CA PHE A 437 10.11 6.42 10.14
C PHE A 437 10.44 6.94 11.54
N CYS A 438 11.03 8.14 11.61
CA CYS A 438 11.11 8.91 12.85
C CYS A 438 9.93 9.87 12.91
N GLU A 439 9.16 9.82 13.97
CA GLU A 439 8.27 10.91 14.35
C GLU A 439 9.10 12.01 15.01
N VAL A 440 8.93 13.25 14.56
CA VAL A 440 9.46 14.45 15.23
C VAL A 440 8.27 15.29 15.66
N PHE A 441 8.05 15.35 16.96
CA PHE A 441 6.97 16.12 17.58
C PHE A 441 7.52 17.41 18.18
N ILE A 442 6.87 18.52 17.86
CA ILE A 442 7.20 19.85 18.40
C ILE A 442 5.90 20.56 18.73
N GLU A 443 5.68 20.79 20.03
CA GLU A 443 4.46 21.42 20.54
C GLU A 443 4.27 22.83 19.96
N ASN A 444 5.25 23.71 20.17
CA ASN A 444 5.14 25.13 19.78
C ASN A 444 6.32 25.58 18.91
N PRO A 445 6.34 25.21 17.61
CA PRO A 445 7.41 25.64 16.72
C PRO A 445 7.20 27.11 16.31
N ASP A 446 7.99 28.01 16.87
CA ASP A 446 7.90 29.45 16.59
C ASP A 446 8.97 29.97 15.62
N SER A 447 9.95 29.12 15.28
CA SER A 447 11.19 29.48 14.62
C SER A 447 11.70 28.39 13.65
N ASN A 448 12.66 28.76 12.80
CA ASN A 448 13.33 27.80 11.93
C ASN A 448 14.18 26.84 12.76
N PHE A 449 14.17 25.55 12.42
CA PHE A 449 15.03 24.55 13.04
C PHE A 449 15.72 23.69 11.97
N LYS A 450 16.62 22.82 12.40
CA LYS A 450 17.44 21.95 11.58
C LYS A 450 17.22 20.52 12.00
N LEU A 451 16.97 19.68 11.01
CA LEU A 451 17.06 18.23 11.15
C LEU A 451 18.43 17.78 10.68
N THR A 452 19.08 16.93 11.47
CA THR A 452 20.39 16.37 11.17
C THR A 452 20.36 14.86 11.35
N LEU A 453 20.67 14.14 10.28
CA LEU A 453 20.93 12.71 10.31
C LEU A 453 22.41 12.49 10.59
N THR A 454 22.72 11.67 11.59
CA THR A 454 24.09 11.38 12.02
C THR A 454 24.39 9.88 11.98
N HIS A 455 25.66 9.54 11.79
CA HIS A 455 26.17 8.17 11.96
C HIS A 455 27.49 8.23 12.70
N LYS A 456 27.55 7.57 13.87
CA LYS A 456 28.70 7.65 14.80
C LYS A 456 29.06 9.10 15.15
N SER A 457 28.05 9.91 15.46
CA SER A 457 28.16 11.33 15.82
C SER A 457 28.64 12.28 14.71
N ALA A 458 28.91 11.78 13.50
CA ALA A 458 29.21 12.63 12.35
C ALA A 458 27.93 12.94 11.55
N PRO A 459 27.69 14.20 11.14
CA PRO A 459 26.56 14.55 10.31
C PRO A 459 26.73 13.98 8.90
N VAL A 460 25.71 13.27 8.42
CA VAL A 460 25.66 12.72 7.04
C VAL A 460 24.66 13.45 6.16
N TRP A 461 23.69 14.12 6.77
CA TRP A 461 22.72 14.99 6.10
C TRP A 461 22.18 16.01 7.10
N THR A 462 22.00 17.25 6.67
CA THR A 462 21.40 18.32 7.47
C THR A 462 20.50 19.15 6.56
N CYS A 463 19.29 19.47 7.03
CA CYS A 463 18.41 20.40 6.34
C CYS A 463 17.80 21.40 7.32
N VAL A 464 17.47 22.59 6.83
CA VAL A 464 16.71 23.60 7.59
C VAL A 464 15.24 23.42 7.26
N ILE A 465 14.42 23.24 8.29
CA ILE A 465 12.96 23.35 8.27
C ILE A 465 12.61 24.79 8.63
N ARG A 466 12.12 25.55 7.64
CA ARG A 466 11.69 26.93 7.82
C ARG A 466 10.29 26.96 8.38
N LYS A 467 9.97 28.02 9.11
CA LYS A 467 8.64 28.29 9.63
C LYS A 467 7.56 28.13 8.56
N ASP A 468 7.77 28.77 7.41
CA ASP A 468 6.85 28.72 6.28
C ASP A 468 6.66 27.31 5.69
N ASP A 469 7.59 26.38 5.91
CA ASP A 469 7.45 25.00 5.43
C ASP A 469 6.37 24.23 6.24
N TYR A 470 6.13 24.64 7.49
CA TYR A 470 5.17 23.98 8.37
C TYR A 470 3.98 24.83 8.79
N THR A 471 4.09 26.16 8.78
CA THR A 471 2.95 27.06 8.97
C THR A 471 2.13 27.11 7.69
N ASN A 472 0.94 26.49 7.69
CA ASN A 472 0.03 26.49 6.56
C ASN A 472 -0.48 27.92 6.26
N THR A 473 0.25 28.72 5.48
CA THR A 473 -0.23 30.05 5.06
C THR A 473 -1.39 29.99 4.05
N GLY A 474 -1.70 28.82 3.48
CA GLY A 474 -2.79 28.61 2.52
C GLY A 474 -4.00 27.79 3.00
N ASP A 475 -3.90 27.06 4.13
CA ASP A 475 -4.86 25.98 4.48
C ASP A 475 -5.41 26.03 5.92
N ILE A 476 -5.24 27.14 6.63
CA ILE A 476 -5.89 27.34 7.94
C ILE A 476 -7.41 27.63 7.79
N GLN A 477 -7.93 27.62 6.57
CA GLN A 477 -9.28 28.11 6.29
C GLN A 477 -10.41 27.06 6.52
N GLY A 478 -10.16 25.74 6.41
CA GLY A 478 -11.20 24.67 6.49
C GLY A 478 -10.95 23.49 7.45
N MET A 479 -9.74 23.38 8.03
CA MET A 479 -9.24 22.16 8.68
C MET A 479 -10.06 21.66 9.89
N TYR A 480 -10.62 22.54 10.72
CA TYR A 480 -11.39 22.14 11.90
C TYR A 480 -12.84 21.73 11.58
N GLU A 481 -13.40 22.19 10.46
CA GLU A 481 -14.74 21.78 10.02
C GLU A 481 -14.71 20.39 9.37
N GLU A 482 -13.68 20.12 8.58
CA GLU A 482 -13.40 18.81 7.98
C GLU A 482 -13.05 17.77 9.05
N GLU A 483 -12.22 18.14 10.03
CA GLU A 483 -11.86 17.25 11.13
C GLU A 483 -13.06 16.94 12.05
N LEU A 484 -13.89 17.94 12.38
CA LEU A 484 -15.12 17.70 13.13
C LEU A 484 -16.11 16.83 12.33
N ALA A 485 -16.12 16.94 11.00
CA ALA A 485 -16.93 16.07 10.14
C ALA A 485 -16.40 14.62 10.13
N ARG A 486 -15.08 14.42 10.08
CA ARG A 486 -14.41 13.12 10.16
C ARG A 486 -14.69 12.40 11.47
N LEU A 487 -14.66 13.14 12.58
CA LEU A 487 -14.81 12.59 13.93
C LEU A 487 -16.26 12.42 14.37
N ARG A 488 -17.22 12.96 13.61
CA ARG A 488 -18.65 12.94 13.94
C ARG A 488 -19.18 11.55 14.35
N PRO A 489 -18.93 10.44 13.60
CA PRO A 489 -19.50 9.14 13.96
C PRO A 489 -19.00 8.62 15.31
N GLU A 490 -17.70 8.81 15.58
CA GLU A 490 -17.03 8.31 16.78
C GLU A 490 -17.40 9.15 18.01
N LEU A 491 -17.53 10.46 17.84
CA LEU A 491 -18.03 11.37 18.88
C LEU A 491 -19.49 11.03 19.26
N VAL A 492 -20.37 10.83 18.28
CA VAL A 492 -21.76 10.44 18.55
C VAL A 492 -21.83 9.11 19.31
N ARG A 493 -20.97 8.16 18.95
CA ARG A 493 -20.92 6.85 19.60
C ARG A 493 -20.39 6.91 21.03
N ASN A 494 -19.36 7.72 21.31
CA ASN A 494 -18.62 7.62 22.57
C ASN A 494 -18.87 8.76 23.57
N MET A 495 -19.40 9.91 23.14
CA MET A 495 -19.64 11.05 24.04
C MET A 495 -20.66 10.70 25.13
N SER A 496 -20.24 10.69 26.39
CA SER A 496 -21.16 10.47 27.51
C SER A 496 -22.18 11.61 27.63
N ARG A 497 -23.35 11.36 28.25
CA ARG A 497 -24.33 12.43 28.53
C ARG A 497 -23.74 13.55 29.37
N GLU A 498 -22.84 13.19 30.28
CA GLU A 498 -22.12 14.14 31.13
C GLU A 498 -21.20 15.04 30.30
N LEU A 499 -20.40 14.46 29.40
CA LEU A 499 -19.54 15.23 28.51
C LEU A 499 -20.35 16.16 27.60
N ILE A 500 -21.49 15.71 27.06
CA ILE A 500 -22.37 16.55 26.23
C ILE A 500 -22.85 17.78 27.04
N ASN A 501 -23.28 17.59 28.29
CA ASN A 501 -23.73 18.70 29.13
C ASN A 501 -22.59 19.68 29.45
N GLN A 502 -21.40 19.16 29.80
CA GLN A 502 -20.23 19.98 30.07
C GLN A 502 -19.80 20.79 28.84
N LEU A 503 -19.82 20.18 27.65
CA LEU A 503 -19.52 20.88 26.40
C LEU A 503 -20.56 21.95 26.07
N LEU A 504 -21.84 21.70 26.34
CA LEU A 504 -22.89 22.71 26.19
C LEU A 504 -22.66 23.91 27.11
N ASP A 505 -22.25 23.68 28.35
CA ASP A 505 -21.87 24.74 29.31
C ASP A 505 -20.63 25.51 28.84
N ASP A 506 -19.57 24.79 28.46
CA ASP A 506 -18.31 25.37 28.01
C ASP A 506 -18.50 26.22 26.74
N LEU A 507 -19.28 25.73 25.77
CA LEU A 507 -19.58 26.43 24.52
C LEU A 507 -20.53 27.62 24.72
N LEU A 508 -21.42 27.57 25.71
CA LEU A 508 -22.23 28.72 26.12
C LEU A 508 -21.36 29.79 26.77
N MET A 509 -20.47 29.40 27.69
CA MET A 509 -19.50 30.32 28.32
C MET A 509 -18.58 30.99 27.29
N ASP A 510 -18.21 30.24 26.25
CA ASP A 510 -17.38 30.70 25.15
C ASP A 510 -18.11 31.57 24.12
N GLY A 511 -19.41 31.78 24.27
CA GLY A 511 -20.27 32.53 23.35
C GLY A 511 -20.47 31.84 21.99
N VAL A 512 -20.19 30.54 21.89
CA VAL A 512 -20.43 29.74 20.67
C VAL A 512 -21.92 29.41 20.56
N LEU A 513 -22.53 29.01 21.67
CA LEU A 513 -23.96 28.75 21.79
C LEU A 513 -24.64 29.89 22.56
N ASN A 514 -25.94 30.09 22.32
CA ASN A 514 -26.81 30.87 23.21
C ASN A 514 -27.73 29.95 24.04
N ASP A 515 -28.39 30.51 25.06
CA ASP A 515 -29.24 29.74 25.98
C ASP A 515 -30.36 28.98 25.23
N GLY A 516 -30.96 29.58 24.20
CA GLY A 516 -32.00 28.93 23.39
C GLY A 516 -31.46 27.75 22.56
N GLU A 517 -30.28 27.90 21.97
CA GLU A 517 -29.62 26.83 21.21
C GLU A 517 -29.23 25.64 22.11
N LYS A 518 -28.74 25.93 23.31
CA LYS A 518 -28.46 24.92 24.33
C LYS A 518 -29.73 24.17 24.74
N ASP A 519 -30.82 24.90 24.99
CA ASP A 519 -32.10 24.31 25.37
C ASP A 519 -32.69 23.45 24.24
N SER A 520 -32.58 23.87 22.97
CA SER A 520 -33.00 23.05 21.82
C SER A 520 -32.22 21.72 21.76
N VAL A 521 -30.90 21.71 21.99
CA VAL A 521 -30.13 20.45 22.04
C VAL A 521 -30.64 19.53 23.16
N LEU A 522 -31.01 20.08 24.32
CA LEU A 522 -31.44 19.32 25.49
C LEU A 522 -32.90 18.84 25.43
N GLN A 523 -33.80 19.61 24.83
CA GLN A 523 -35.24 19.38 24.86
C GLN A 523 -35.79 18.68 23.62
N GLU A 524 -35.18 18.87 22.44
CA GLU A 524 -35.68 18.31 21.17
C GLU A 524 -35.13 16.91 20.85
N ASN A 525 -34.25 16.36 21.70
CA ASN A 525 -33.52 15.11 21.45
C ASN A 525 -33.64 14.11 22.62
N ASP A 526 -34.26 12.94 22.35
CA ASP A 526 -34.56 11.92 23.36
C ASP A 526 -33.36 11.02 23.71
N THR A 527 -32.47 10.75 22.75
CA THR A 527 -31.30 9.88 22.99
C THR A 527 -29.99 10.65 23.15
N ARG A 528 -28.98 10.00 23.76
CA ARG A 528 -27.62 10.55 23.89
C ARG A 528 -27.00 10.82 22.51
N ALA A 529 -27.22 9.92 21.55
CA ALA A 529 -26.68 10.03 20.20
C ALA A 529 -27.30 11.21 19.45
N ASP A 530 -28.62 11.41 19.58
CA ASP A 530 -29.32 12.56 18.95
C ASP A 530 -28.78 13.89 19.48
N ARG A 531 -28.56 13.99 20.80
CA ARG A 531 -27.95 15.18 21.42
C ARG A 531 -26.54 15.44 20.92
N ALA A 532 -25.72 14.41 20.80
CA ALA A 532 -24.36 14.53 20.27
C ALA A 532 -24.38 14.97 18.80
N ARG A 533 -25.23 14.37 17.95
CA ARG A 533 -25.40 14.77 16.54
C ARG A 533 -25.83 16.23 16.43
N CYS A 534 -26.86 16.62 17.19
CA CYS A 534 -27.39 17.98 17.17
C CYS A 534 -26.33 19.01 17.60
N LEU A 535 -25.60 18.74 18.69
CA LEU A 535 -24.50 19.59 19.16
C LEU A 535 -23.39 19.74 18.10
N ILE A 536 -22.88 18.63 17.58
CA ILE A 536 -21.79 18.62 16.59
C ILE A 536 -22.20 19.38 15.33
N ASP A 537 -23.43 19.20 14.85
CA ASP A 537 -23.93 19.81 13.63
C ASP A 537 -24.22 21.29 13.78
N MET A 538 -24.68 21.68 14.96
CA MET A 538 -24.88 23.09 15.29
C MET A 538 -23.54 23.81 15.36
N VAL A 539 -22.55 23.23 16.02
CA VAL A 539 -21.20 23.78 16.11
C VAL A 539 -20.52 23.83 14.74
N LYS A 540 -20.69 22.78 13.92
CA LYS A 540 -20.20 22.76 12.53
C LYS A 540 -20.82 23.88 11.68
N ARG A 541 -22.14 24.09 11.77
CA ARG A 541 -22.84 25.16 11.02
C ARG A 541 -22.42 26.57 11.45
N LYS A 542 -22.00 26.75 12.71
CA LYS A 542 -21.46 28.02 13.22
C LYS A 542 -20.03 28.32 12.75
N GLY A 543 -19.38 27.32 12.16
CA GLY A 543 -18.12 27.46 11.44
C GLY A 543 -16.87 27.29 12.32
N ARG A 544 -15.71 27.37 11.67
CA ARG A 544 -14.39 26.96 12.17
C ARG A 544 -14.01 27.38 13.59
N ALA A 545 -14.39 28.58 14.03
CA ALA A 545 -14.06 29.07 15.36
C ALA A 545 -14.81 28.29 16.45
N ALA A 546 -16.05 27.91 16.15
CA ALA A 546 -16.87 27.04 16.98
C ALA A 546 -16.34 25.60 16.95
N SER A 547 -16.02 25.07 15.75
CA SER A 547 -15.46 23.71 15.59
C SER A 547 -14.13 23.53 16.31
N ARG A 548 -13.25 24.54 16.32
CA ARG A 548 -12.01 24.51 17.10
C ARG A 548 -12.29 24.47 18.60
N LYS A 549 -13.21 25.30 19.08
CA LYS A 549 -13.53 25.39 20.51
C LYS A 549 -14.08 24.08 21.07
N ILE A 550 -14.99 23.40 20.35
CA ILE A 550 -15.49 22.10 20.82
C ILE A 550 -14.38 21.03 20.87
N ILE A 551 -13.48 21.00 19.89
CA ILE A 551 -12.35 20.05 19.88
C ILE A 551 -11.41 20.31 21.07
N CYS A 552 -11.08 21.57 21.36
CA CYS A 552 -10.27 21.93 22.52
C CYS A 552 -10.94 21.56 23.86
N HIS A 553 -12.27 21.71 23.95
CA HIS A 553 -13.00 21.31 25.15
C HIS A 553 -13.08 19.79 25.31
N ILE A 554 -13.20 19.03 24.22
CA ILE A 554 -13.12 17.57 24.26
C ILE A 554 -11.74 17.13 24.77
N GLN A 555 -10.66 17.74 24.25
CA GLN A 555 -9.28 17.48 24.69
C GLN A 555 -9.07 17.74 26.19
N SER A 556 -9.71 18.77 26.74
CA SER A 556 -9.53 19.14 28.16
C SER A 556 -10.46 18.36 29.11
N ARG A 557 -11.68 18.05 28.68
CA ARG A 557 -12.72 17.42 29.51
C ARG A 557 -12.64 15.89 29.49
N ASP A 558 -12.23 15.30 28.37
CA ASP A 558 -12.09 13.85 28.22
C ASP A 558 -10.79 13.51 27.44
N PRO A 559 -9.62 13.59 28.11
CA PRO A 559 -8.33 13.26 27.50
C PRO A 559 -8.25 11.82 27.00
N THR A 560 -9.01 10.91 27.61
CA THR A 560 -9.11 9.50 27.21
C THR A 560 -9.82 9.35 25.87
N LEU A 561 -10.99 9.96 25.70
CA LEU A 561 -11.70 10.01 24.43
C LEU A 561 -10.87 10.75 23.38
N SER A 562 -10.18 11.83 23.77
CA SER A 562 -9.29 12.56 22.88
C SER A 562 -8.15 11.69 22.33
N ALA A 563 -7.56 10.85 23.18
CA ALA A 563 -6.52 9.90 22.77
C ALA A 563 -7.07 8.84 21.81
N ASP A 564 -8.24 8.28 22.11
CA ASP A 564 -8.89 7.28 21.27
C ASP A 564 -9.28 7.84 19.88
N LEU A 565 -9.52 9.14 19.79
CA LEU A 565 -9.84 9.86 18.57
C LEU A 565 -8.63 10.38 17.79
N GLY A 566 -7.42 10.25 18.34
CA GLY A 566 -6.19 10.83 17.77
C GLY A 566 -6.18 12.37 17.81
N LEU A 567 -6.93 12.97 18.73
CA LEU A 567 -6.98 14.40 19.00
C LEU A 567 -5.89 14.75 20.05
N HIS A 568 -4.61 14.72 19.67
CA HIS A 568 -3.51 15.11 20.56
C HIS A 568 -2.96 16.49 20.22
#